data_AF-A0A0D0GBE9-F1
#
_entry.id   AF-A0A0D0GBE9-F1
#
_cell.length_a   1.000
_cell.length_b   1.000
_cell.length_c   1.000
_cell.angle_alpha   90.00
_cell.angle_beta   90.00
_cell.angle_gamma   90.00
#
_symmetry.space_group_name_H-M   'P 1'
#
loop_
_entity.id
_entity.type
_entity.pdbx_description
1 polymer ?
#
loop_
_entity_poly.entity_id
_entity_poly.type
_entity_poly.pdbx_seq_one_letter_code
_entity_poly.pdbx_strand_id
1 'polypeptide(L)'
;MSTLMAKSWYALLGGNPTDVTNYFKITNKHNCLCGDKICAIYATDDPDEELMRPMHPLSPNMQLYIKDALATGYIQPDIPFDARKYVYLRY
;
A
#
# COMPACT_ATOMS: atom_id res chain seq x y z
N MET A 1 -17.17 6.09 21.76
CA MET A 1 -17.30 6.42 20.33
C MET A 1 -16.26 5.61 19.57
N SER A 2 -16.66 4.52 18.90
CA SER A 2 -15.76 3.85 17.95
C SER A 2 -15.75 4.68 16.68
N THR A 3 -14.66 5.40 16.44
CA THR A 3 -14.33 5.96 15.13
C THR A 3 -14.26 4.81 14.13
N LEU A 4 -15.12 4.83 13.11
CA LEU A 4 -15.04 3.91 11.99
C LEU A 4 -13.65 4.06 11.34
N MET A 5 -12.81 3.03 11.47
CA MET A 5 -11.44 3.00 10.93
C MET A 5 -11.49 3.14 9.41
N ALA A 6 -10.97 4.24 8.88
CA ALA A 6 -11.07 4.60 7.46
C ALA A 6 -10.05 3.81 6.62
N LYS A 7 -10.39 2.58 6.28
CA LYS A 7 -9.65 1.76 5.32
C LYS A 7 -9.76 2.37 3.92
N SER A 8 -8.63 2.62 3.27
CA SER A 8 -8.61 3.33 1.99
C SER A 8 -7.57 2.75 1.03
N TRP A 9 -7.93 2.73 -0.25
CA TRP A 9 -7.02 2.39 -1.34
C TRP A 9 -6.41 3.67 -1.91
N TYR A 10 -5.17 3.59 -2.35
CA TYR A 10 -4.42 4.72 -2.87
C TYR A 10 -3.70 4.28 -4.14
N ALA A 11 -4.08 4.82 -5.30
CA ALA A 11 -3.41 4.53 -6.57
C ALA A 11 -2.20 5.44 -6.76
N LEU A 12 -1.11 4.89 -7.29
CA LEU A 12 0.07 5.69 -7.64
C LEU A 12 -0.19 6.44 -8.96
N LEU A 13 -0.06 7.77 -8.93
CA LEU A 13 -0.20 8.63 -10.10
C LEU A 13 1.08 8.65 -10.97
N GLY A 14 2.24 8.42 -10.35
CA GLY A 14 3.56 8.45 -10.97
C GLY A 14 4.61 8.96 -9.99
N GLY A 15 5.89 9.01 -10.38
CA GLY A 15 6.95 9.55 -9.52
C GLY A 15 7.48 8.56 -8.47
N ASN A 16 7.94 9.08 -7.32
CA ASN A 16 8.54 8.26 -6.28
C ASN A 16 7.45 7.50 -5.49
N PRO A 17 7.43 6.16 -5.52
CA PRO A 17 6.41 5.38 -4.84
C PRO A 17 6.50 5.44 -3.31
N THR A 18 7.61 5.89 -2.71
CA THR A 18 7.70 6.05 -1.24
C THR A 18 7.12 7.37 -0.74
N ASP A 19 6.75 8.27 -1.65
CA ASP A 19 6.17 9.57 -1.32
C ASP A 19 4.64 9.50 -1.43
N VAL A 20 3.94 9.70 -0.30
CA VAL A 20 2.48 9.65 -0.22
C VAL A 20 1.80 10.70 -1.11
N THR A 21 2.47 11.81 -1.45
CA THR A 21 1.89 12.86 -2.30
C THR A 21 1.69 12.41 -3.75
N ASN A 22 2.39 11.35 -4.17
CA ASN A 22 2.23 10.74 -5.48
C ASN A 22 1.02 9.80 -5.56
N TYR A 23 0.25 9.67 -4.48
CA TYR A 23 -0.91 8.79 -4.43
C TYR A 23 -2.23 9.56 -4.40
N PHE A 24 -3.24 8.99 -5.04
CA PHE A 24 -4.61 9.47 -4.96
C PHE A 24 -5.52 8.43 -4.34
N LYS A 25 -6.37 8.85 -3.40
CA LYS A 25 -7.33 7.98 -2.73
C LYS A 25 -8.41 7.50 -3.72
N ILE A 26 -8.60 6.18 -3.80
CA ILE A 26 -9.63 5.55 -4.63
C ILE A 26 -10.61 4.76 -3.75
N THR A 27 -11.85 4.63 -4.21
CA THR A 27 -12.92 3.95 -3.48
C THR A 27 -12.98 2.46 -3.80
N ASN A 28 -12.60 2.07 -5.02
CA ASN A 28 -12.68 0.69 -5.50
C ASN A 28 -11.34 -0.02 -5.34
N LYS A 29 -11.38 -1.28 -4.88
CA LYS A 29 -10.22 -2.15 -4.90
C LYS A 29 -9.77 -2.37 -6.35
N HIS A 30 -8.49 -2.17 -6.60
CA HIS A 30 -7.90 -2.43 -7.92
C HIS A 30 -7.75 -3.95 -8.16
N ASN A 31 -7.85 -4.37 -9.43
CA ASN A 31 -7.58 -5.77 -9.86
C ASN A 31 -6.07 -6.07 -10.00
N CYS A 32 -5.23 -5.25 -9.38
CA CYS A 32 -3.79 -5.36 -9.43
C CYS A 32 -3.31 -6.54 -8.58
N LEU A 33 -2.30 -7.25 -9.07
CA LEU A 33 -1.72 -8.43 -8.43
C LEU A 33 -0.19 -8.27 -8.49
N CYS A 34 0.48 -8.99 -9.38
CA CYS A 34 1.93 -8.94 -9.56
C CYS A 34 2.31 -8.08 -10.78
N GLY A 35 3.57 -7.63 -10.85
CA GLY A 35 4.06 -6.78 -11.94
C GLY A 35 5.34 -6.04 -11.60
N ASP A 36 5.74 -5.10 -12.46
CA ASP A 36 6.99 -4.33 -12.33
C ASP A 36 6.78 -2.90 -11.85
N LYS A 37 5.53 -2.46 -11.70
CA LYS A 37 5.15 -1.11 -11.27
C LYS A 37 4.16 -1.16 -10.13
N ILE A 38 4.30 -0.24 -9.18
CA ILE A 38 3.27 -0.03 -8.16
C ILE A 38 1.96 0.39 -8.84
N CYS A 39 0.88 -0.27 -8.46
CA CYS A 39 -0.48 0.07 -8.88
C CYS A 39 -1.18 0.84 -7.76
N ALA A 40 -1.29 0.22 -6.58
CA ALA A 40 -1.97 0.79 -5.46
C ALA A 40 -1.39 0.30 -4.14
N ILE A 41 -1.55 1.11 -3.10
CA ILE A 41 -1.34 0.72 -1.72
C ILE A 41 -2.67 0.71 -0.97
N TYR A 42 -2.75 -0.15 0.03
CA TYR A 42 -3.85 -0.19 0.99
C TYR A 42 -3.35 0.38 2.31
N ALA A 43 -3.97 1.45 2.78
CA ALA A 43 -3.58 2.12 4.01
C ALA A 43 -4.78 2.18 4.97
N THR A 44 -4.47 2.20 6.26
CA THR A 44 -5.45 2.18 7.35
C THR A 44 -5.02 3.09 8.48
N ASP A 45 -5.99 3.78 9.08
CA ASP A 45 -5.78 4.62 10.26
C ASP A 45 -5.90 3.85 11.58
N ASP A 46 -5.99 2.53 11.50
CA ASP A 46 -6.10 1.64 12.66
C ASP A 46 -4.87 1.78 13.57
N PRO A 47 -5.04 2.12 14.86
CA PRO A 47 -3.93 2.21 15.81
C PRO A 47 -3.24 0.87 16.04
N ASP A 48 -3.91 -0.26 15.83
CA ASP A 48 -3.29 -1.59 15.92
C ASP A 48 -2.49 -1.92 14.64
N GLU A 49 -2.78 -1.22 13.53
CA GLU A 49 -2.03 -1.26 12.27
C GLU A 49 -1.31 0.09 12.01
N GLU A 50 -0.77 0.71 13.06
CA GLU A 50 -0.13 2.05 13.03
C GLU A 50 0.95 2.18 11.94
N LEU A 51 1.54 1.05 11.56
CA LEU A 51 2.55 0.90 10.53
C LEU A 51 2.00 1.04 9.09
N MET A 52 0.70 1.31 8.91
CA MET A 52 0.04 1.38 7.59
C MET A 52 -0.76 2.67 7.37
N ARG A 53 -0.47 3.71 8.16
CA ARG A 53 -1.09 5.03 8.01
C ARG A 53 -0.57 5.76 6.76
N PRO A 54 -1.43 6.49 6.03
CA PRO A 54 -1.03 7.39 4.97
C PRO A 54 -0.40 8.67 5.56
N MET A 55 0.74 8.52 6.23
CA MET A 55 1.53 9.64 6.75
C MET A 55 2.44 10.19 5.65
N HIS A 56 2.89 11.43 5.81
CA HIS A 56 3.95 12.01 4.98
C HIS A 56 5.24 12.15 5.82
N PRO A 57 6.31 11.40 5.51
CA PRO A 57 6.42 10.34 4.48
C PRO A 57 5.64 9.07 4.86
N LEU A 58 5.46 8.14 3.90
CA LEU A 58 4.84 6.83 4.18
C LEU A 58 5.55 6.14 5.34
N SER A 59 4.82 5.32 6.10
CA SER A 59 5.41 4.57 7.21
C SER A 59 6.61 3.73 6.76
N PRO A 60 7.60 3.48 7.64
CA PRO A 60 8.77 2.66 7.30
C PRO A 60 8.41 1.27 6.75
N ASN A 61 7.36 0.62 7.28
CA ASN A 61 6.92 -0.69 6.79
C ASN A 61 6.29 -0.63 5.41
N MET A 62 5.48 0.40 5.13
CA MET A 62 4.94 0.59 3.79
C MET A 62 6.07 0.83 2.79
N GLN A 63 7.08 1.64 3.15
CA GLN A 63 8.25 1.84 2.31
C GLN A 63 9.03 0.53 2.08
N LEU A 64 9.17 -0.32 3.09
CA LEU A 64 9.81 -1.63 2.97
C LEU A 64 9.03 -2.52 1.99
N TYR A 65 7.71 -2.65 2.18
CA TYR A 65 6.85 -3.43 1.28
C TYR A 65 6.84 -2.90 -0.14
N ILE A 66 6.93 -1.58 -0.35
CA ILE A 66 7.07 -1.00 -1.70
C ILE A 66 8.38 -1.43 -2.34
N LYS A 67 9.50 -1.38 -1.59
CA LYS A 67 10.81 -1.79 -2.09
C LYS A 67 10.82 -3.28 -2.42
N ASP A 68 10.29 -4.11 -1.53
CA ASP A 68 10.23 -5.56 -1.72
C ASP A 68 9.31 -5.93 -2.88
N ALA A 69 8.18 -5.24 -3.05
CA ALA A 69 7.27 -5.44 -4.17
C ALA A 69 7.95 -5.13 -5.52
N LEU A 70 8.70 -4.02 -5.59
CA LEU A 70 9.46 -3.64 -6.79
C LEU A 70 10.64 -4.57 -7.06
N ALA A 71 11.28 -5.10 -6.03
CA ALA A 71 12.39 -6.04 -6.18
C ALA A 71 11.94 -7.45 -6.60
N THR A 72 10.82 -7.91 -6.06
CA THR A 72 10.33 -9.29 -6.25
C THR A 72 9.29 -9.41 -7.36
N GLY A 73 8.60 -8.32 -7.69
CA GLY A 73 7.44 -8.33 -8.57
C GLY A 73 6.18 -8.93 -7.95
N TYR A 74 6.16 -9.16 -6.64
CA TYR A 74 5.03 -9.75 -5.90
C TYR A 74 4.35 -8.76 -4.96
N ILE A 75 3.05 -8.99 -4.73
CA ILE A 75 2.29 -8.26 -3.70
C ILE A 75 2.89 -8.48 -2.32
N GLN A 76 2.95 -7.42 -1.52
CA GLN A 76 3.62 -7.44 -0.21
C GLN A 76 2.64 -7.18 0.94
N PRO A 77 2.86 -7.78 2.13
CA PRO A 77 3.86 -8.82 2.43
C PRO A 77 3.54 -10.12 1.70
N ASP A 78 4.55 -10.81 1.16
CA ASP A 78 4.39 -12.12 0.54
C ASP A 78 4.30 -13.25 1.58
N ILE A 79 4.93 -13.06 2.74
CA ILE A 79 4.97 -14.01 3.86
C ILE A 79 4.33 -13.41 5.14
N PRO A 80 3.46 -14.16 5.84
CA PRO A 80 2.87 -15.43 5.44
C PRO A 80 1.93 -15.28 4.23
N PHE A 81 1.67 -16.38 3.52
CA PHE A 81 0.92 -16.35 2.26
C PHE A 81 -0.47 -15.71 2.40
N ASP A 82 -1.13 -15.97 3.52
CA ASP A 82 -2.46 -15.46 3.88
C ASP A 82 -2.45 -14.07 4.55
N ALA A 83 -1.27 -13.46 4.72
CA ALA A 83 -1.16 -12.11 5.24
C ALA A 83 -1.92 -11.14 4.34
N ARG A 84 -2.56 -10.15 4.98
CA ARG A 84 -3.16 -9.02 4.28
C ARG A 84 -2.10 -8.33 3.44
N LYS A 85 -2.41 -8.09 2.17
CA LYS A 85 -1.51 -7.40 1.24
C LYS A 85 -1.77 -5.90 1.28
N TYR A 86 -0.69 -5.14 1.41
CA TYR A 86 -0.69 -3.68 1.49
C TYR A 86 -0.18 -3.02 0.22
N VAL A 87 0.64 -3.71 -0.57
CA VAL A 87 1.20 -3.19 -1.81
C VAL A 87 0.82 -4.10 -2.97
N TYR A 88 0.28 -3.49 -4.03
CA TYR A 88 -0.21 -4.18 -5.22
C TYR A 88 0.47 -3.64 -6.47
N LEU A 89 0.81 -4.53 -7.40
CA LEU A 89 1.57 -4.22 -8.61
C LEU A 89 0.75 -4.41 -9.88
N ARG A 90 1.24 -3.82 -10.96
CA ARG A 90 0.77 -3.99 -12.35
C ARG A 90 1.95 -4.13 -13.30
N TYR A 91 1.70 -4.72 -14.46
CA TYR A 91 2.58 -4.67 -15.63
C TYR A 91 2.56 -3.27 -16.28
#